data_AF-A0A416S3T5-F1
#
_entry.id   AF-A0A416S3T5-F1
#
_cell.length_a   1.000
_cell.length_b   1.000
_cell.length_c   1.000
_cell.angle_alpha   90.00
_cell.angle_beta   90.00
_cell.angle_gamma   90.00
#
_symmetry.space_group_name_H-M   'P 1'
#
loop_
_entity.id
_entity.type
_entity.pdbx_description
1 polymer ?
#
loop_
_entity_poly.entity_id
_entity_poly.type
_entity_poly.pdbx_seq_one_letter_code
_entity_poly.pdbx_strand_id
1 'polypeptide(L)'
;MGEQFNKNKVKKIILDYITKKNDVSHAELEWLFQQNKIPFRGHFDILSNKCDHVVFWSGWSEDIIKVFNELITEGKIHREPTHILTYIVDGVTLPLPLVKKFYPYKTDHWLPTVFCIGPDID
;
A
#
# COMPACT_ATOMS: atom_id res chain seq x y z
N MET A 1 -10.25 20.11 -19.97
CA MET A 1 -10.99 19.11 -19.18
C MET A 1 -9.99 18.08 -18.70
N GLY A 2 -9.62 18.08 -17.41
CA GLY A 2 -8.82 16.99 -16.85
C GLY A 2 -9.69 15.73 -16.78
N GLU A 3 -9.15 14.56 -17.11
CA GLU A 3 -9.83 13.30 -16.84
C GLU A 3 -10.13 13.23 -15.33
N GLN A 4 -11.40 13.10 -14.99
CA GLN A 4 -11.85 12.89 -13.62
C GLN A 4 -11.34 11.52 -13.13
N PHE A 5 -10.85 11.45 -11.89
CA PHE A 5 -10.37 10.22 -11.28
C PHE A 5 -11.45 9.12 -11.33
N ASN A 6 -11.19 8.06 -12.10
CA ASN A 6 -12.13 6.95 -12.25
C ASN A 6 -11.78 5.81 -11.30
N LYS A 7 -12.39 5.84 -10.11
CA LYS A 7 -12.15 4.88 -9.02
C LYS A 7 -12.29 3.41 -9.45
N ASN A 8 -13.34 3.07 -10.21
CA ASN A 8 -13.60 1.68 -10.63
C ASN A 8 -12.55 1.17 -11.62
N LYS A 9 -12.09 2.04 -12.54
CA LYS A 9 -10.98 1.72 -13.44
C LYS A 9 -9.70 1.45 -12.66
N VAL A 10 -9.39 2.28 -11.66
CA VAL A 10 -8.21 2.12 -10.80
C VAL A 10 -8.28 0.82 -9.99
N LYS A 11 -9.42 0.52 -9.36
CA LYS A 11 -9.64 -0.77 -8.66
C LYS A 11 -9.33 -1.96 -9.56
N LYS A 12 -9.85 -1.97 -10.79
CA LYS A 12 -9.60 -3.04 -11.75
C LYS A 12 -8.11 -3.19 -12.09
N ILE A 13 -7.42 -2.09 -12.36
CA ILE A 13 -5.98 -2.08 -12.67
C ILE A 13 -5.17 -2.70 -11.52
N ILE A 14 -5.48 -2.32 -10.27
CA ILE A 14 -4.81 -2.85 -9.08
C ILE A 14 -5.05 -4.36 -8.95
N LEU A 15 -6.31 -4.80 -9.01
CA LEU A 15 -6.65 -6.22 -8.87
C LEU A 15 -6.04 -7.09 -9.96
N ASP A 16 -6.10 -6.63 -11.22
CA ASP A 16 -5.51 -7.34 -12.36
C ASP A 16 -3.98 -7.46 -12.20
N TYR A 17 -3.34 -6.47 -11.58
CA TYR A 17 -1.89 -6.49 -11.36
C TYR A 17 -1.48 -7.42 -10.22
N ILE A 18 -2.13 -7.31 -9.05
CA ILE A 18 -1.85 -8.18 -7.90
C ILE A 18 -2.11 -9.64 -8.25
N THR A 19 -3.21 -9.93 -8.96
CA THR A 19 -3.54 -11.29 -9.42
C THR A 19 -2.43 -11.90 -10.30
N LYS A 20 -1.72 -11.09 -11.10
CA LYS A 20 -0.63 -11.57 -11.96
C LYS A 20 0.69 -11.77 -11.23
N LYS A 21 0.91 -11.07 -10.11
CA LYS A 21 2.17 -11.02 -9.37
C LYS A 21 2.15 -11.85 -8.07
N ASN A 22 0.97 -12.31 -7.65
CA ASN A 22 0.66 -12.96 -6.37
C ASN A 22 0.70 -12.01 -5.18
N ASP A 23 1.78 -11.26 -5.01
CA ASP A 23 1.92 -10.21 -4.02
C ASP A 23 2.57 -8.97 -4.66
N VAL A 24 2.27 -7.79 -4.12
CA VAL A 24 2.76 -6.51 -4.68
C VAL A 24 3.08 -5.51 -3.58
N SER A 25 4.26 -4.89 -3.65
CA SER A 25 4.71 -3.86 -2.71
C SER A 25 4.05 -2.49 -2.98
N HIS A 26 4.11 -1.56 -2.01
CA HIS A 26 3.67 -0.17 -2.27
C HIS A 26 4.53 0.48 -3.36
N ALA A 27 5.83 0.18 -3.42
CA ALA A 27 6.74 0.73 -4.42
C ALA A 27 6.39 0.24 -5.84
N GLU A 28 6.08 -1.05 -6.00
CA GLU A 28 5.61 -1.59 -7.29
C GLU A 28 4.26 -0.98 -7.72
N LEU A 29 3.36 -0.70 -6.77
CA LEU A 29 2.10 -0.02 -7.05
C LEU A 29 2.33 1.43 -7.52
N GLU A 30 3.28 2.15 -6.94
CA GLU A 30 3.64 3.49 -7.43
C GLU A 30 4.19 3.44 -8.86
N TRP A 31 5.02 2.45 -9.18
CA TRP A 31 5.46 2.23 -10.55
C TRP A 31 4.26 1.96 -11.48
N LEU A 32 3.34 1.07 -11.09
CA LEU A 32 2.11 0.79 -11.85
C LEU A 32 1.28 2.06 -12.08
N PHE A 33 1.12 2.89 -11.07
CA PHE A 33 0.37 4.15 -11.17
C PHE A 33 1.05 5.13 -12.12
N GLN A 34 2.38 5.23 -12.09
CA GLN A 34 3.14 6.04 -13.04
C GLN A 34 2.93 5.57 -14.48
N GLN A 35 3.02 4.26 -14.73
CA GLN A 35 2.80 3.70 -16.09
C GLN A 35 1.39 3.97 -16.61
N ASN A 36 0.39 3.98 -15.73
CA ASN A 36 -1.01 4.20 -16.10
C ASN A 36 -1.46 5.66 -15.97
N LYS A 37 -0.54 6.59 -15.66
CA LYS A 37 -0.83 8.02 -15.42
C LYS A 37 -1.92 8.25 -14.36
N ILE A 38 -1.97 7.39 -13.35
CA ILE A 38 -2.91 7.50 -12.23
C ILE A 38 -2.34 8.49 -11.21
N PRO A 39 -3.07 9.54 -10.82
CA PRO A 39 -2.61 10.48 -9.80
C PRO A 39 -2.68 9.81 -8.42
N PHE A 40 -1.51 9.47 -7.87
CA PHE A 40 -1.43 8.78 -6.57
C PHE A 40 -0.68 9.55 -5.49
N ARG A 41 0.12 10.56 -5.86
CA ARG A 41 0.91 11.33 -4.89
C ARG A 41 0.03 12.22 -4.02
N GLY A 42 0.35 12.27 -2.74
CA GLY A 42 -0.29 13.11 -1.74
C GLY A 42 0.61 13.30 -0.52
N HIS A 43 0.00 13.44 0.66
CA HIS A 43 0.70 13.76 1.91
C HIS A 43 0.16 12.94 3.09
N PHE A 44 -0.56 11.85 2.81
CA PHE A 44 -1.13 10.99 3.84
C PHE A 44 -0.25 9.78 4.11
N ASP A 45 -0.21 9.40 5.38
CA ASP A 45 0.41 8.18 5.88
C ASP A 45 -0.64 7.08 6.03
N ILE A 46 -0.24 5.85 5.74
CA ILE A 46 -1.04 4.65 5.91
C ILE A 46 -0.57 3.96 7.18
N LEU A 47 -1.34 4.06 8.24
CA LEU A 47 -0.96 3.59 9.58
C LEU A 47 -1.63 2.26 9.94
N SER A 48 -1.07 1.56 10.92
CA SER A 48 -1.71 0.40 11.56
C SER A 48 -2.84 0.84 12.47
N ASN A 49 -3.97 0.13 12.39
CA ASN A 49 -5.07 0.29 13.35
C ASN A 49 -4.74 -0.18 14.76
N LYS A 50 -3.63 -0.91 14.96
CA LYS A 50 -3.18 -1.41 16.27
C LYS A 50 -2.22 -0.44 16.96
N CYS A 51 -1.51 0.40 16.21
CA CYS A 51 -0.56 1.38 16.72
C CYS A 51 -0.28 2.44 15.66
N ASP A 52 -0.64 3.70 15.94
CA ASP A 52 -0.49 4.82 15.00
C ASP A 52 0.98 5.15 14.69
N HIS A 53 1.93 4.64 15.49
CA HIS A 53 3.37 4.73 15.24
C HIS A 53 3.91 3.60 14.35
N VAL A 54 3.04 2.72 13.84
CA VAL A 54 3.41 1.73 12.81
C VAL A 54 2.90 2.23 11.47
N VAL A 55 3.83 2.66 10.64
CA VAL A 55 3.58 3.17 9.29
C VAL A 55 3.77 2.03 8.28
N PHE A 56 2.80 1.81 7.41
CA PHE A 56 2.93 0.88 6.28
C PHE A 56 3.53 1.55 5.05
N TRP A 57 3.06 2.77 4.74
CA TRP A 57 3.54 3.59 3.64
C TRP A 57 3.15 5.06 3.81
N SER A 58 3.77 5.95 3.01
CA SER A 58 3.59 7.40 3.09
C SER A 58 3.54 8.06 1.71
N GLY A 59 2.90 9.22 1.61
CA GLY A 59 2.93 10.06 0.41
C GLY A 59 1.86 9.74 -0.62
N TRP A 60 0.81 9.01 -0.25
CA TRP A 60 -0.34 8.75 -1.11
C TRP A 60 -1.43 9.82 -0.96
N SER A 61 -2.24 9.98 -2.00
CA SER A 61 -3.44 10.82 -2.00
C SER A 61 -4.58 10.12 -1.26
N GLU A 62 -5.51 10.91 -0.74
CA GLU A 62 -6.70 10.39 -0.06
C GLU A 62 -7.54 9.50 -1.00
N ASP A 63 -7.61 9.84 -2.28
CA ASP A 63 -8.38 9.07 -3.28
C ASP A 63 -7.84 7.65 -3.48
N ILE A 64 -6.51 7.48 -3.53
CA ILE A 64 -5.89 6.16 -3.60
C ILE A 64 -6.08 5.40 -2.30
N ILE A 65 -5.90 6.05 -1.15
CA ILE A 65 -6.13 5.40 0.15
C ILE A 65 -7.56 4.90 0.26
N LYS A 66 -8.56 5.69 -0.18
CA LYS A 66 -9.96 5.28 -0.25
C LYS A 66 -10.16 4.05 -1.15
N VAL A 67 -9.49 3.99 -2.30
CA VAL A 67 -9.53 2.81 -3.18
C VAL A 67 -9.08 1.54 -2.45
N PHE A 68 -7.91 1.60 -1.78
CA PHE A 68 -7.39 0.44 -1.05
C PHE A 68 -8.26 0.06 0.14
N ASN A 69 -8.75 1.02 0.90
CA ASN A 69 -9.65 0.77 2.03
C ASN A 69 -10.95 0.08 1.58
N GLU A 70 -11.52 0.50 0.46
CA GLU A 70 -12.69 -0.16 -0.13
C GLU A 70 -12.37 -1.59 -0.57
N LEU A 71 -11.25 -1.81 -1.27
CA LEU A 71 -10.85 -3.16 -1.71
C LEU A 71 -10.59 -4.11 -0.54
N ILE A 72 -9.99 -3.62 0.55
CA ILE A 72 -9.77 -4.38 1.78
C ILE A 72 -11.10 -4.71 2.46
N THR A 73 -11.97 -3.71 2.60
CA THR A 73 -13.28 -3.89 3.25
C THR A 73 -14.20 -4.82 2.44
N GLU A 74 -14.10 -4.81 1.12
CA GLU A 74 -14.78 -5.75 0.20
C GLU A 74 -14.14 -7.15 0.18
N GLY A 75 -13.06 -7.39 0.95
CA GLY A 75 -12.35 -8.68 1.01
C GLY A 75 -11.68 -9.08 -0.31
N LYS A 76 -11.36 -8.09 -1.17
CA LYS A 76 -10.72 -8.33 -2.47
C LYS A 76 -9.21 -8.45 -2.36
N ILE A 77 -8.62 -7.72 -1.42
CA ILE A 77 -7.20 -7.77 -1.09
C ILE A 77 -7.01 -7.67 0.41
N HIS A 78 -5.86 -8.09 0.90
CA HIS A 78 -5.39 -7.85 2.27
C HIS A 78 -3.92 -7.40 2.25
N ARG A 79 -3.39 -7.06 3.42
CA ARG A 79 -1.99 -6.68 3.61
C ARG A 79 -1.27 -7.71 4.45
N GLU A 80 -0.09 -8.12 3.99
CA GLU A 80 0.79 -9.00 4.74
C GLU A 80 2.14 -8.31 4.99
N PRO A 81 2.75 -8.47 6.18
CA PRO A 81 4.13 -8.08 6.41
C PRO A 81 5.08 -8.76 5.42
N THR A 82 6.06 -8.03 4.92
CA THR A 82 7.13 -8.58 4.05
C THR A 82 8.51 -8.23 4.58
N HIS A 83 9.53 -8.86 4.01
CA HIS A 83 10.92 -8.55 4.32
C HIS A 83 11.36 -7.24 3.66
N ILE A 84 12.22 -6.45 4.30
CA ILE A 84 12.72 -5.18 3.73
C ILE A 84 13.40 -5.35 2.36
N LEU A 85 13.98 -6.53 2.09
CA LEU A 85 14.64 -6.82 0.82
C LEU A 85 13.71 -6.66 -0.39
N THR A 86 12.40 -6.90 -0.24
CA THR A 86 11.41 -6.67 -1.29
C THR A 86 11.49 -5.22 -1.81
N TYR A 87 11.57 -4.26 -0.89
CA TYR A 87 11.63 -2.83 -1.22
C TYR A 87 13.01 -2.35 -1.69
N ILE A 88 14.08 -3.00 -1.21
CA ILE A 88 15.45 -2.69 -1.67
C ILE A 88 15.62 -3.06 -3.14
N VAL A 89 15.04 -4.18 -3.58
CA VAL A 89 15.03 -4.58 -4.99
C VAL A 89 14.28 -3.56 -5.86
N ASP A 90 13.19 -2.99 -5.33
CA ASP A 90 12.40 -1.95 -6.01
C ASP A 90 13.06 -0.56 -5.98
N GLY A 91 14.12 -0.38 -5.18
CA GLY A 91 14.90 0.85 -5.08
C GLY A 91 14.22 1.98 -4.29
N VAL A 92 13.17 1.69 -3.51
CA VAL A 92 12.42 2.70 -2.74
C VAL A 92 12.14 2.21 -1.32
N THR A 93 12.49 3.01 -0.32
CA THR A 93 12.27 2.71 1.11
C THR A 93 11.77 3.94 1.86
N LEU A 94 11.07 3.76 2.98
CA LEU A 94 10.81 4.86 3.91
C LEU A 94 12.05 5.15 4.77
N PRO A 95 12.39 6.42 5.05
CA PRO A 95 13.49 6.80 5.94
C PRO A 95 13.08 6.66 7.43
N LEU A 96 12.55 5.50 7.81
CA LEU A 96 12.04 5.18 9.14
C LEU A 96 12.70 3.89 9.66
N PRO A 97 12.87 3.74 10.99
CA PRO A 97 13.33 2.49 11.57
C PRO A 97 12.32 1.36 11.31
N LEU A 98 12.79 0.14 11.07
CA LEU A 98 11.91 -1.01 10.87
C LEU A 98 11.21 -1.44 12.16
N VAL A 99 9.95 -1.86 12.03
CA VAL A 99 9.27 -2.65 13.06
C VAL A 99 10.03 -3.96 13.28
N LYS A 100 10.27 -4.30 14.54
CA LYS A 100 11.03 -5.49 14.96
C LYS A 100 10.21 -6.48 15.76
N LYS A 101 9.18 -6.01 16.46
CA LYS A 101 8.36 -6.79 17.38
C LYS A 101 6.94 -6.24 17.41
N PHE A 102 5.99 -7.06 17.83
CA PHE A 102 4.65 -6.60 18.16
C PHE A 102 4.69 -5.86 19.51
N TYR A 103 4.82 -4.55 19.47
CA TYR A 103 4.98 -3.66 20.64
C TYR A 103 4.36 -2.29 20.36
N PRO A 104 3.78 -1.60 21.36
CA PRO A 104 3.26 -0.23 21.19
C PRO A 104 4.41 0.79 21.09
N TYR A 105 4.88 1.03 19.87
CA TYR A 105 5.92 2.01 19.58
C TYR A 105 5.49 3.43 19.98
N LYS A 106 6.48 4.28 20.34
CA LYS A 106 6.27 5.70 20.71
C LYS A 106 6.77 6.70 19.67
N THR A 107 7.39 6.19 18.62
CA THR A 107 7.92 6.94 17.49
C THR A 107 7.67 6.11 16.24
N ASP A 108 7.61 6.75 15.08
CA ASP A 108 7.22 6.08 13.86
C ASP A 108 8.23 5.01 13.44
N HIS A 109 7.71 3.83 13.12
CA HIS A 109 8.46 2.70 12.59
C HIS A 109 7.76 2.19 11.35
N TRP A 110 8.54 1.84 10.34
CA TRP A 110 8.04 1.27 9.11
C TRP A 110 7.87 -0.24 9.22
N LEU A 111 6.68 -0.73 8.85
CA LEU A 111 6.42 -2.14 8.61
C LEU A 111 6.24 -2.35 7.10
N PRO A 112 7.26 -2.88 6.40
CA PRO A 112 7.14 -3.23 5.00
C PRO A 112 6.00 -4.22 4.82
N THR A 113 5.11 -3.94 3.87
CA THR A 113 3.97 -4.79 3.57
C THR A 113 3.80 -4.98 2.06
N VAL A 114 3.14 -6.07 1.69
CA VAL A 114 2.66 -6.35 0.34
C VAL A 114 1.13 -6.51 0.38
N PHE A 115 0.49 -6.30 -0.76
CA PHE A 115 -0.91 -6.62 -0.96
C PHE A 115 -1.06 -7.96 -1.68
N CYS A 116 -1.95 -8.80 -1.16
CA CYS A 116 -2.28 -10.12 -1.69
C CYS A 116 -3.78 -10.20 -2.04
N ILE A 117 -4.17 -11.09 -2.97
CA ILE A 117 -5.59 -11.29 -3.33
C ILE A 117 -6.34 -12.01 -2.22
N GLY A 118 -7.61 -11.63 -2.02
CA GLY A 118 -8.54 -12.28 -1.09
C GLY A 118 -8.63 -11.56 0.26
N PRO A 119 -9.52 -12.03 1.15
CA PRO A 119 -9.65 -11.48 2.48
C PRO A 119 -8.42 -11.80 3.33
N ASP A 120 -8.25 -11.05 4.42
CA ASP A 120 -7.25 -11.38 5.42
C ASP A 120 -7.58 -12.75 6.02
N ILE A 121 -6.57 -13.61 6.15
CA ILE A 121 -6.71 -14.94 6.73
C ILE A 121 -6.18 -14.85 8.17
N ASP A 122 -6.84 -14.05 8.98
CA ASP A 122 -6.61 -14.00 10.44
C ASP A 122 -7.03 -15.32 11.11
#